data_AF-A0A436VK51-F1
#
_entry.id   AF-A0A436VK51-F1
#
_cell.length_a   1.000
_cell.length_b   1.000
_cell.length_c   1.000
_cell.angle_alpha   90.00
_cell.angle_beta   90.00
_cell.angle_gamma   90.00
#
_symmetry.space_group_name_H-M   'P 1'
#
loop_
_entity.id
_entity.type
_entity.pdbx_description
1 polymer ?
#
loop_
_entity_poly.entity_id
_entity_poly.type
_entity_poly.pdbx_seq_one_letter_code
_entity_poly.pdbx_strand_id
1 'polypeptide(L)' 'RMRLPNEHLHHFDRDSLVALLAHNGFECVTLNSFEDGIRLRPGEAGPNILSGFFRKL' A
#
# COMPACT_ATOMS: atom_id res chain seq x y z
N ARG A 1 -11.85 -15.10 12.75
CA ARG A 1 -10.87 -15.70 11.82
C ARG A 1 -9.57 -15.92 12.58
N MET A 2 -9.05 -17.13 12.63
CA MET A 2 -7.82 -17.47 13.36
C MET A 2 -6.61 -16.91 12.58
N ARG A 3 -5.74 -16.13 13.23
CA ARG A 3 -4.62 -15.42 12.59
C ARG A 3 -3.46 -16.37 12.31
N LEU A 4 -2.81 -16.21 11.16
CA LEU A 4 -1.63 -17.02 10.80
C LEU A 4 -0.37 -16.46 11.49
N PRO A 5 0.62 -17.32 11.82
CA PRO A 5 1.92 -16.85 12.28
C PRO A 5 2.55 -15.91 11.22
N ASN A 6 3.02 -14.74 11.63
CA ASN A 6 3.57 -13.67 10.77
C ASN A 6 2.56 -12.95 9.86
N GLU A 7 1.26 -13.03 10.16
CA GLU A 7 0.26 -12.19 9.50
C GLU A 7 0.55 -10.72 9.83
N HIS A 8 0.89 -9.92 8.81
CA HIS A 8 1.19 -8.49 8.95
C HIS A 8 0.00 -7.79 9.62
N LEU A 9 0.18 -7.38 10.88
CA LEU A 9 -0.86 -6.79 11.74
C LEU A 9 -1.39 -5.44 11.24
N HIS A 10 -0.66 -4.80 10.33
CA HIS A 10 -0.94 -3.44 9.86
C HIS A 10 -0.80 -3.39 8.34
N HIS A 11 -1.80 -3.91 7.63
CA HIS A 11 -1.98 -3.47 6.25
C HIS A 11 -2.35 -1.98 6.32
N PHE A 12 -1.48 -1.12 5.83
CA PHE A 12 -1.79 0.29 5.65
C PHE A 12 -2.95 0.37 4.66
N ASP A 13 -4.11 0.81 5.13
CA ASP A 13 -5.19 1.15 4.22
C ASP A 13 -4.85 2.46 3.47
N ARG A 14 -5.63 2.73 2.42
CA ARG A 14 -5.42 3.86 1.53
C ARG A 14 -5.44 5.19 2.27
N ASP A 15 -6.34 5.35 3.22
CA ASP A 15 -6.58 6.60 3.92
C ASP A 15 -5.46 6.84 4.95
N SER A 16 -5.07 5.80 5.67
CA SER A 16 -3.93 5.82 6.59
C SER A 16 -2.62 6.21 5.88
N LEU A 17 -2.39 5.70 4.66
CA LEU A 17 -1.17 6.02 3.88
C LEU A 17 -1.16 7.50 3.47
N VAL A 18 -2.28 8.00 2.97
CA VAL A 18 -2.41 9.41 2.56
C VAL A 18 -2.27 10.33 3.76
N ALA A 19 -2.90 10.01 4.89
CA ALA A 19 -2.82 10.81 6.11
C ALA A 19 -1.39 10.89 6.65
N LEU A 20 -0.66 9.76 6.66
CA LEU A 20 0.75 9.72 7.05
C LEU A 20 1.60 10.65 6.16
N LEU A 21 1.45 10.55 4.85
CA LEU A 21 2.25 11.32 3.89
C LEU A 21 1.89 12.81 3.94
N ALA A 22 0.61 13.15 4.10
CA ALA A 22 0.14 14.51 4.31
C ALA A 22 0.75 15.14 5.57
N HIS A 23 0.79 14.40 6.68
CA HIS A 23 1.46 14.87 7.90
C HIS A 23 2.95 15.19 7.68
N ASN A 24 3.59 14.54 6.69
CA ASN A 24 4.99 14.77 6.33
C ASN A 24 5.18 15.79 5.19
N GLY A 25 4.15 16.56 4.83
CA GLY A 25 4.26 17.62 3.81
C GLY A 25 4.25 17.10 2.37
N PHE A 26 3.59 15.97 2.13
CA PHE A 26 3.38 15.44 0.79
C PHE A 26 1.91 15.47 0.39
N GLU A 27 1.65 15.73 -0.88
CA GLU A 27 0.34 15.61 -1.50
C GLU A 27 0.26 14.29 -2.29
N CYS A 28 -0.84 13.57 -2.13
CA CYS A 28 -1.11 12.36 -2.90
C CYS A 28 -1.52 12.70 -4.33
N VAL A 29 -0.77 12.21 -5.33
CA VAL A 29 -1.10 12.38 -6.75
C VAL A 29 -2.01 11.26 -7.23
N THR A 30 -1.65 10.00 -6.94
CA THR A 30 -2.46 8.83 -7.24
C THR A 30 -2.06 7.64 -6.39
N LEU A 31 -3.02 6.77 -6.10
CA LEU A 31 -2.81 5.45 -5.51
C LEU A 31 -3.13 4.37 -6.55
N ASN A 32 -2.33 3.31 -6.58
CA ASN A 32 -2.50 2.18 -7.50
C ASN A 32 -1.86 0.92 -6.88
N SER A 33 -1.66 -0.10 -7.69
CA SER A 33 -1.00 -1.35 -7.27
C SER A 33 0.05 -1.80 -8.30
N PHE A 34 0.79 -0.85 -8.89
CA PHE A 34 1.73 -1.18 -9.98
C PHE A 34 2.80 -2.19 -9.55
N GLU A 35 3.18 -2.20 -8.27
CA GLU A 35 4.17 -3.12 -7.72
C GLU A 35 3.74 -4.59 -7.81
N ASP A 36 2.44 -4.87 -7.95
CA ASP A 36 1.95 -6.22 -8.16
C ASP A 36 2.50 -6.83 -9.45
N GLY A 37 2.66 -6.02 -10.50
CA GLY A 37 3.28 -6.48 -11.76
C GLY A 37 4.76 -6.86 -11.64
N ILE A 38 5.40 -6.49 -10.52
CA ILE A 38 6.83 -6.74 -10.25
C ILE A 38 7.01 -7.83 -9.18
N ARG A 39 6.13 -7.84 -8.18
CA ARG A 39 6.36 -8.57 -6.93
C ARG A 39 5.42 -9.74 -6.69
N LEU A 40 4.33 -9.88 -7.47
CA LEU A 40 3.47 -11.05 -7.36
C LEU A 40 4.25 -12.32 -7.73
N ARG A 41 4.12 -13.32 -6.86
CA ARG A 41 4.65 -14.66 -7.11
C ARG A 41 3.69 -15.45 -8.00
N PRO A 42 4.17 -16.48 -8.72
CA PRO A 42 3.29 -17.38 -9.45
C PRO A 42 2.18 -17.94 -8.54
N GLY A 43 0.92 -17.72 -8.93
CA GLY A 43 -0.27 -18.15 -8.17
C GLY A 43 -0.85 -17.10 -7.22
N GLU A 44 -0.19 -15.94 -7.03
CA GLU A 44 -0.79 -14.80 -6.34
C GLU A 44 -1.66 -13.98 -7.32
N ALA A 45 -2.79 -13.47 -6.84
CA ALA A 45 -3.76 -12.73 -7.65
C ALA A 45 -4.33 -11.51 -6.92
N GLY A 46 -4.73 -10.49 -7.69
CA GLY A 46 -5.40 -9.29 -7.19
C GLY A 46 -4.45 -8.18 -6.75
N PRO A 47 -5.01 -7.03 -6.33
CA PRO A 47 -4.22 -5.94 -5.78
C PRO A 47 -3.66 -6.35 -4.41
N ASN A 48 -2.37 -6.61 -4.33
CA ASN A 48 -1.70 -7.10 -3.12
C ASN A 48 -0.84 -6.01 -2.47
N ILE A 49 -0.27 -5.12 -3.28
CA ILE A 49 0.63 -4.06 -2.82
C ILE A 49 -0.01 -2.70 -3.10
N LEU A 50 -0.29 -1.96 -2.02
CA LEU A 50 -0.71 -0.56 -2.12
C LEU A 50 0.50 0.31 -2.45
N SER A 51 0.49 0.92 -3.62
CA SER A 51 1.52 1.85 -4.08
C SER A 51 0.92 3.23 -4.31
N GLY A 52 1.74 4.28 -4.17
CA GLY A 52 1.28 5.66 -4.37
C GLY A 52 2.39 6.58 -4.86
N PHE A 53 2.01 7.53 -5.73
CA PHE A 53 2.87 8.64 -6.13
C PHE A 53 2.51 9.88 -5.33
N PHE A 54 3.53 10.50 -4.73
CA PHE A 54 3.39 11.66 -3.87
C PHE A 54 4.28 12.81 -4.34
N ARG A 55 3.78 14.03 -4.22
CA ARG A 55 4.51 15.26 -4.52
C ARG A 55 4.86 15.96 -3.22
N LYS A 56 6.11 16.41 -3.08
CA LYS A 56 6.53 17.24 -1.94
C LYS A 56 5.96 18.64 -2.10
N LEU A 57 5.36 19.18 -1.03
CA LEU A 57 4.91 20.57 -0.94
C LEU A 57 6.08 21.53 -0.72
#